data_AF-A0A1H2LN79-F1
#
_entry.id   AF-A0A1H2LN79-F1
#
_cell.length_a   1.000
_cell.length_b   1.000
_cell.length_c   1.000
_cell.angle_alpha   90.00
_cell.angle_beta   90.00
_cell.angle_gamma   90.00
#
_symmetry.space_group_name_H-M   'P 1'
#
loop_
_entity.id
_entity.type
_entity.pdbx_description
1 polymer ?
#
loop_
_entity_poly.entity_id
_entity_poly.type
_entity_poly.pdbx_seq_one_letter_code
_entity_poly.pdbx_strand_id
1 'polypeptide(L)' 'MSLLHGKDTETTTLLDVIQTAEATDSSHFDMIRLELDSGRQLILVAVLADDLEATGRILEGLQDLQSAQ' A
#
# COMPACT_ATOMS: atom_id res chain seq x y z
N MET A 1 9.09 -3.66 -10.84
CA MET A 1 9.46 -2.28 -10.42
C MET A 1 8.79 -2.04 -9.09
N SER A 2 9.38 -1.30 -8.16
CA SER A 2 8.68 -1.00 -6.91
C SER A 2 7.59 0.06 -7.13
N LEU A 3 6.43 -0.13 -6.49
CA LEU A 3 5.31 0.81 -6.55
C LEU A 3 5.46 1.93 -5.50
N LEU A 4 6.05 1.61 -4.35
CA LEU A 4 6.18 2.52 -3.20
C LEU A 4 7.63 2.61 -2.68
N HIS A 5 8.31 1.48 -2.53
CA HIS A 5 9.66 1.40 -1.99
C HIS A 5 10.69 2.20 -2.81
N GLY A 6 11.43 3.08 -2.13
CA GLY A 6 12.48 3.90 -2.76
C GLY A 6 11.95 5.04 -3.64
N LYS A 7 10.63 5.22 -3.74
CA LYS A 7 10.04 6.43 -4.31
C LYS A 7 10.09 7.56 -3.30
N ASP A 8 10.42 8.75 -3.77
CA ASP A 8 10.33 9.96 -2.96
C ASP A 8 8.84 10.28 -2.73
N THR A 9 8.42 10.17 -1.47
CA THR A 9 7.03 10.35 -1.05
C THR A 9 6.57 11.81 -1.08
N GLU A 10 7.49 12.78 -1.20
CA GLU A 10 7.13 14.21 -1.36
C GLU A 10 6.72 14.53 -2.80
N THR A 11 7.26 13.81 -3.77
CA THR A 11 7.10 14.10 -5.19
C THR A 11 6.26 13.06 -5.94
N THR A 12 6.15 11.85 -5.39
CA THR A 12 5.36 10.77 -6.00
C THR A 12 3.89 10.94 -5.66
N THR A 13 3.07 11.17 -6.68
CA THR A 13 1.62 11.27 -6.50
C THR A 13 0.96 9.88 -6.53
N LEU A 14 -0.26 9.78 -5.99
CA LEU A 14 -1.07 8.56 -6.13
C LEU A 14 -1.33 8.21 -7.61
N LEU A 15 -1.49 9.22 -8.47
CA LEU A 15 -1.66 9.02 -9.90
C LEU A 15 -0.43 8.35 -10.53
N ASP A 16 0.77 8.75 -10.15
CA ASP A 16 2.01 8.14 -10.65
C ASP A 16 2.11 6.67 -10.23
N VAL A 17 1.65 6.34 -9.02
CA VAL A 17 1.59 4.95 -8.53
C VAL A 17 0.62 4.13 -9.37
N ILE A 18 -0.58 4.64 -9.66
CA ILE A 18 -1.59 3.97 -10.50
C ILE A 18 -1.04 3.74 -11.91
N GLN A 19 -0.48 4.76 -12.54
CA GLN A 19 0.08 4.65 -13.88
C GLN A 19 1.25 3.65 -13.94
N THR A 20 2.09 3.61 -12.89
CA THR A 20 3.16 2.60 -12.78
C THR A 20 2.58 1.19 -12.66
N ALA A 21 1.49 1.02 -11.90
CA ALA A 21 0.82 -0.26 -11.73
C ALA A 21 0.16 -0.74 -13.03
N GLU A 22 -0.54 0.14 -13.75
CA GLU A 22 -1.18 -0.19 -15.05
C GLU A 22 -0.15 -0.55 -16.12
N ALA A 23 1.04 0.03 -16.08
CA ALA A 23 2.14 -0.29 -17.01
C ALA A 23 2.83 -1.64 -16.70
N THR A 24 2.42 -2.35 -15.65
CA THR A 24 3.07 -3.56 -15.17
C THR A 24 2.16 -4.78 -15.33
N ASP A 25 2.61 -5.80 -16.08
CA ASP A 25 1.84 -7.04 -16.35
C ASP A 25 2.01 -8.12 -15.26
N SER A 26 2.68 -7.83 -14.15
CA SER A 26 3.02 -8.82 -13.13
C SER A 26 2.50 -8.41 -11.75
N SER A 27 2.03 -9.38 -10.98
CA SER A 27 1.63 -9.16 -9.60
C SER A 27 2.75 -8.52 -8.77
N HIS A 28 2.39 -7.57 -7.91
CA HIS A 28 3.30 -6.87 -7.01
C HIS A 28 2.72 -6.80 -5.60
N PHE A 29 3.60 -6.87 -4.61
CA PHE A 29 3.28 -6.60 -3.21
C PHE A 29 4.37 -5.68 -2.67
N ASP A 30 3.99 -4.48 -2.24
CA ASP A 30 4.92 -3.47 -1.76
C ASP A 30 4.38 -2.81 -0.49
N MET A 31 5.26 -2.55 0.47
CA MET A 31 4.92 -2.00 1.77
C MET A 31 6.00 -1.03 2.23
N ILE A 32 5.58 0.15 2.67
CA ILE A 32 6.46 1.12 3.32
C ILE A 32 5.89 1.53 4.67
N ARG A 33 6.80 1.76 5.62
CA ARG A 33 6.48 2.25 6.96
C ARG A 33 7.04 3.65 7.11
N LEU A 34 6.18 4.57 7.50
CA LEU A 34 6.47 5.98 7.69
C LEU A 34 6.26 6.34 9.16
N GLU A 35 7.18 7.11 9.71
CA GLU A 35 6.95 7.83 10.96
C GLU A 35 6.45 9.22 10.61
N LEU A 36 5.30 9.59 11.16
CA LEU A 36 4.70 10.92 10.96
C LEU A 36 5.28 11.90 11.97
N ASP A 37 5.27 13.19 11.65
CA ASP A 37 5.71 14.27 12.56
C ASP A 37 4.97 14.27 13.91
N SER A 38 3.77 13.68 13.95
CA SER A 38 2.99 13.48 15.18
C SER A 38 3.53 12.37 16.10
N GLY A 39 4.59 11.65 15.70
CA GLY A 39 5.11 10.45 16.36
C GLY A 39 4.30 9.18 16.09
N ARG A 40 3.19 9.28 15.33
CA ARG A 40 2.40 8.14 14.89
C ARG A 40 3.11 7.40 13.75
N GLN A 41 2.85 6.11 13.66
CA GLN A 41 3.37 5.27 12.58
C GLN A 41 2.25 5.07 11.54
N LEU A 42 2.61 5.19 10.26
CA LEU A 42 1.73 4.94 9.12
C LEU A 42 2.35 3.82 8.27
N ILE A 43 1.53 2.85 7.87
CA ILE A 43 1.94 1.83 6.90
C ILE A 43 1.14 2.05 5.62
N LEU A 44 1.83 2.11 4.49
CA LEU A 44 1.21 2.13 3.17
C LEU A 44 1.51 0.80 2.48
N VAL A 45 0.48 0.22 1.88
CA VAL A 45 0.56 -1.06 1.16
C VAL A 45 0.01 -0.88 -0.25
N ALA A 46 0.76 -1.30 -1.25
CA ALA A 46 0.31 -1.39 -2.63
C ALA A 46 0.39 -2.85 -3.08
N VAL A 47 -0.75 -3.40 -3.50
CA VAL A 47 -0.82 -4.77 -4.02
C VAL A 47 -1.49 -4.74 -5.39
N LEU A 48 -0.89 -5.43 -6.35
CA LEU A 48 -1.42 -5.64 -7.69
C LEU A 48 -1.47 -7.15 -7.93
N ALA A 49 -2.63 -7.69 -8.29
CA ALA A 49 -2.82 -9.07 -8.71
C ALA A 49 -4.18 -9.19 -9.42
N ASP A 50 -4.38 -10.27 -10.18
CA ASP A 50 -5.66 -10.55 -10.85
C ASP A 50 -6.81 -10.82 -9.87
N ASP A 51 -6.48 -11.33 -8.68
CA ASP A 51 -7.42 -11.58 -7.58
C ASP A 51 -6.79 -11.12 -6.26
N LEU A 52 -7.44 -10.16 -5.60
CA LEU A 52 -7.04 -9.59 -4.31
C LEU A 52 -8.05 -9.87 -3.19
N GLU A 53 -9.06 -10.70 -3.43
CA GLU A 53 -10.17 -10.90 -2.50
C GLU A 53 -9.70 -11.40 -1.14
N ALA A 54 -8.79 -12.40 -1.13
CA ALA A 54 -8.23 -12.94 0.10
C ALA A 54 -7.42 -11.90 0.89
N THR A 55 -6.64 -11.07 0.19
CA THR A 55 -5.85 -9.99 0.82
C THR A 55 -6.75 -8.90 1.39
N GLY A 56 -7.81 -8.52 0.66
CA GLY A 56 -8.81 -7.56 1.11
C GLY A 56 -9.46 -8.00 2.42
N ARG A 57 -9.92 -9.25 2.49
CA ARG A 57 -10.54 -9.83 3.71
C ARG A 57 -9.60 -9.82 4.92
N ILE A 58 -8.30 -10.05 4.72
CA ILE A 58 -7.31 -10.00 5.82
C ILE A 58 -7.19 -8.57 6.35
N LEU A 59 -7.10 -7.58 5.45
CA LEU A 59 -6.98 -6.16 5.83
C LEU A 59 -8.24 -5.65 6.54
N GLU A 60 -9.41 -6.03 6.06
CA GLU A 60 -10.70 -5.74 6.71
C GLU A 60 -10.75 -6.35 8.12
N GLY A 61 -10.34 -7.62 8.27
CA GLY A 61 -10.30 -8.27 9.59
C GLY A 61 -9.35 -7.58 10.58
N LEU A 62 -8.23 -7.03 10.11
CA LEU A 62 -7.32 -6.24 10.95
C LEU A 62 -7.97 -4.92 11.40
N GLN A 63 -8.75 -4.27 10.52
CA GLN A 63 -9.48 -3.05 10.85
C GLN A 63 -10.54 -3.30 11.93
N ASP A 64 -11.27 -4.41 11.83
CA ASP A 64 -12.29 -4.79 12.81
C ASP A 64 -11.68 -5.07 14.19
N LEU A 65 -10.52 -5.74 14.24
CA LEU A 65 -9.80 -6.01 15.50
C LEU A 65 -9.31 -4.73 16.19
N GLN A 66 -8.88 -3.72 15.43
CA GLN A 66 -8.52 -2.41 16.00
C GLN A 66 -9.74 -1.66 16.53
N SER A 67 -10.89 -1.80 15.88
CA SER A 67 -12.13 -1.09 16.25
C SER A 67 -12.85 -1.73 17.43
N ALA A 68 -12.52 -2.99 17.76
CA ALA A 68 -13.06 -3.73 18.89
C ALA A 68 -12.28 -3.52 20.20
N GLN A 69 -11.18 -2.76 20.19
CA GLN A 69 -10.41 -2.33 21.35
C GLN A 69 -10.79 -0.91 21.78
#